data_AF-A0A7S2C5X1-F1
#
_entry.id   AF-A0A7S2C5X1-F1
#
_cell.length_a   1.000
_cell.length_b   1.000
_cell.length_c   1.000
_cell.angle_alpha   90.00
_cell.angle_beta   90.00
_cell.angle_gamma   90.00
#
_symmetry.space_group_name_H-M   'P 1'
#
loop_
_entity.id
_entity.type
_entity.pdbx_description
1 polymer ?
#
loop_
_entity_poly.entity_id
_entity_poly.type
_entity_poly.pdbx_seq_one_letter_code
_entity_poly.pdbx_strand_id
1 'polypeptide(L)'
;RDTLDCLGGVKAVFPLFAQFDQPVLRKLKESDVPTPDYSTDPRLNACVLELLGKLLRESASNQQFLEKYGGLSMLGYFLERVSPANLTLKAIANMRELVRSVKWSEPTVSSALKDLFTQWNIWVFAHPEVQHGLAREVLALAGAEDTGTAFRKLPVER
;
A
#
# COMPACT_ATOMS: atom_id res chain seq x y z
N ARG A 1 -5.64 -21.63 -8.32
CA ARG A 1 -5.94 -21.48 -6.87
C ARG A 1 -4.59 -21.41 -6.20
N ASP A 2 -4.17 -20.21 -5.83
CA ASP A 2 -2.89 -19.99 -5.16
C ASP A 2 -2.96 -20.45 -3.71
N THR A 3 -1.83 -20.87 -3.16
CA THR A 3 -1.71 -21.31 -1.76
C THR A 3 -2.25 -20.27 -0.79
N LEU A 4 -2.14 -18.98 -1.12
CA LEU A 4 -2.66 -17.87 -0.32
C LEU A 4 -4.19 -17.79 -0.27
N ASP A 5 -4.91 -18.18 -1.33
CA ASP A 5 -6.37 -18.24 -1.28
C ASP A 5 -6.85 -19.28 -0.25
N CYS A 6 -6.12 -20.39 -0.10
CA CYS A 6 -6.38 -21.41 0.91
C CYS A 6 -6.03 -20.94 2.34
N LEU A 7 -5.15 -19.95 2.47
CA LEU A 7 -4.71 -19.38 3.75
C LEU A 7 -5.51 -18.15 4.19
N GLY A 8 -6.55 -17.77 3.44
CA GLY A 8 -7.45 -16.66 3.79
C GLY A 8 -7.36 -15.44 2.86
N GLY A 9 -6.62 -15.53 1.75
CA GLY A 9 -6.54 -14.49 0.72
C GLY A 9 -5.95 -13.18 1.26
N VAL A 10 -6.59 -12.05 0.95
CA VAL A 10 -6.13 -10.73 1.41
C VAL A 10 -6.07 -10.59 2.93
N LYS A 11 -6.88 -11.34 3.68
CA LYS A 11 -6.90 -11.27 5.15
C LYS A 11 -5.60 -11.75 5.77
N ALA A 12 -4.91 -12.68 5.11
CA ALA A 12 -3.63 -13.20 5.57
C ALA A 12 -2.52 -12.13 5.51
N VAL A 13 -2.70 -11.09 4.69
CA VAL A 13 -1.71 -10.01 4.48
C VAL A 13 -1.88 -8.88 5.50
N PHE A 14 -3.07 -8.63 6.02
CA PHE A 14 -3.32 -7.49 6.92
C PHE A 14 -2.46 -7.47 8.19
N PRO A 15 -2.21 -8.60 8.87
CA PRO A 15 -1.32 -8.62 10.04
C PRO A 15 0.11 -8.15 9.72
N LEU A 16 0.54 -8.20 8.45
CA LEU A 16 1.89 -7.78 8.04
C LEU A 16 2.07 -6.25 8.08
N PHE A 17 1.01 -5.45 8.03
CA PHE A 17 1.11 -3.99 8.19
C PHE A 17 1.65 -3.62 9.58
N ALA A 18 1.24 -4.37 10.61
CA ALA A 18 1.74 -4.18 11.98
C ALA A 18 3.21 -4.60 12.15
N GLN A 19 3.82 -5.19 11.13
CA GLN A 19 5.22 -5.62 11.13
C GLN A 19 6.16 -4.58 10.52
N PHE A 20 5.65 -3.52 9.89
CA PHE A 20 6.49 -2.54 9.19
C PHE A 20 7.48 -1.84 10.13
N ASP A 21 7.04 -1.60 11.36
CA ASP A 21 7.82 -0.92 12.38
C ASP A 21 8.61 -1.88 13.27
N GLN A 22 8.53 -3.18 13.01
CA GLN A 22 9.24 -4.16 13.82
C GLN A 22 10.73 -4.24 13.42
N PRO A 23 11.62 -4.35 14.41
CA PRO A 23 13.05 -4.49 14.16
C PRO A 23 13.35 -5.84 13.49
N VAL A 24 14.30 -5.83 12.56
CA VAL A 24 14.75 -7.03 11.87
C VAL A 24 15.87 -7.68 12.65
N LEU A 25 15.69 -8.93 13.05
CA LEU A 25 16.78 -9.73 13.60
C LEU A 25 17.78 -10.07 12.48
N ARG A 26 18.85 -9.29 12.35
CA ARG A 26 19.96 -9.63 11.46
C ARG A 26 20.90 -10.61 12.15
N LYS A 27 20.93 -11.86 11.68
CA LYS A 27 22.08 -12.74 11.95
C LYS A 27 23.24 -12.28 11.08
N LEU A 28 24.24 -11.65 11.69
CA LEU A 28 25.44 -11.22 10.99
C LEU A 28 26.29 -12.42 10.52
N LYS A 29 26.30 -13.52 11.30
CA LYS A 29 26.84 -14.86 10.96
C LYS A 29 26.14 -15.96 11.75
N GLU A 30 26.23 -17.21 11.27
CA GLU A 30 25.62 -18.40 11.89
C GLU A 30 26.18 -18.71 13.30
N SER A 31 27.37 -18.20 13.61
CA SER A 31 28.11 -18.37 14.87
C SER A 31 27.99 -17.21 15.86
N ASP A 32 27.37 -16.09 15.49
CA ASP A 32 27.34 -14.90 16.34
C ASP A 32 26.07 -14.89 17.21
N VAL A 33 26.23 -14.51 18.48
CA VAL A 33 25.10 -14.21 19.38
C VAL A 33 24.27 -13.11 18.70
N PRO A 34 22.95 -13.28 18.49
CA PRO A 34 22.14 -12.28 17.81
C PRO A 34 22.23 -10.94 18.55
N THR A 35 22.92 -9.96 17.97
CA THR A 35 22.83 -8.59 18.44
C THR A 35 21.51 -8.01 17.90
N PRO A 36 20.66 -7.44 18.77
CA PRO A 36 19.42 -6.84 18.30
C PRO A 36 19.75 -5.62 17.43
N ASP A 37 19.51 -5.76 16.12
CA ASP A 37 19.46 -4.65 15.18
C ASP A 37 18.05 -4.05 15.24
N TYR A 38 17.94 -2.84 15.76
CA TYR A 38 16.66 -2.15 15.91
C TYR A 38 16.19 -1.46 14.61
N SER A 39 16.87 -1.68 13.48
CA SER A 39 16.44 -1.19 12.18
C SER A 39 15.27 -1.99 11.62
N THR A 40 14.36 -1.30 10.93
CA THR A 40 13.24 -1.90 10.20
C THR A 40 13.71 -2.37 8.81
N ASP A 41 12.96 -3.28 8.15
CA ASP A 41 13.24 -3.60 6.74
C ASP A 41 12.56 -2.56 5.84
N PRO A 42 13.32 -1.67 5.17
CA PRO A 42 12.74 -0.61 4.34
C PRO A 42 12.01 -1.15 3.10
N ARG A 43 12.13 -2.45 2.79
CA ARG A 43 11.47 -3.11 1.65
C ARG A 43 10.15 -3.75 2.03
N LEU A 44 9.90 -4.00 3.32
CA LEU A 44 8.75 -4.79 3.77
C LEU A 44 7.43 -4.14 3.34
N ASN A 45 7.33 -2.82 3.48
CA ASN A 45 6.14 -2.07 3.10
C ASN A 45 5.75 -2.28 1.63
N ALA A 46 6.74 -2.19 0.74
CA ALA A 46 6.59 -2.28 -0.70
C ALA A 46 6.21 -3.72 -1.08
N CYS A 47 6.89 -4.71 -0.51
CA CYS A 47 6.59 -6.13 -0.73
C CYS A 47 5.15 -6.48 -0.31
N VAL A 48 4.70 -5.99 0.85
CA VAL A 48 3.34 -6.26 1.36
C VAL A 48 2.27 -5.58 0.51
N LEU A 49 2.49 -4.32 0.10
CA LEU A 49 1.58 -3.62 -0.81
C LEU A 49 1.53 -4.24 -2.21
N GLU A 50 2.67 -4.70 -2.73
CA GLU A 50 2.73 -5.43 -4.01
C GLU A 50 1.97 -6.75 -3.94
N LEU A 51 2.19 -7.53 -2.86
CA LEU A 51 1.49 -8.79 -2.62
C LEU A 51 -0.03 -8.56 -2.53
N LEU A 52 -0.45 -7.54 -1.78
CA LEU A 52 -1.86 -7.17 -1.68
C LEU A 52 -2.44 -6.81 -3.06
N GLY A 53 -1.71 -6.02 -3.85
CA GLY A 53 -2.10 -5.69 -5.22
C GLY A 53 -2.28 -6.91 -6.12
N LYS A 54 -1.38 -7.91 -6.04
CA LYS A 54 -1.50 -9.18 -6.78
C LYS A 54 -2.74 -9.96 -6.36
N LEU A 55 -2.94 -10.16 -5.05
CA LEU A 55 -4.09 -10.89 -4.52
C LEU A 55 -5.44 -10.25 -4.89
N LEU A 56 -5.49 -8.91 -4.95
CA LEU A 56 -6.67 -8.19 -5.40
C LEU A 56 -6.88 -8.35 -6.91
N ARG A 57 -5.82 -8.27 -7.71
CA ARG A 57 -5.90 -8.41 -9.18
C ARG A 57 -6.37 -9.80 -9.60
N GLU A 58 -5.93 -10.84 -8.91
CA GLU A 58 -6.14 -12.24 -9.30
C GLU A 58 -7.44 -12.84 -8.76
N SER A 59 -8.09 -12.22 -7.76
CA SER A 59 -9.27 -12.79 -7.10
C SER A 59 -10.39 -11.77 -6.91
N ALA A 60 -11.49 -11.96 -7.64
CA ALA A 60 -12.72 -11.17 -7.48
C ALA A 60 -13.30 -11.29 -6.05
N SER A 61 -13.14 -12.45 -5.41
CA SER A 61 -13.55 -12.65 -4.01
C SER A 61 -12.76 -11.76 -3.06
N ASN A 62 -11.44 -11.61 -3.28
CA ASN A 62 -10.61 -10.69 -2.51
C ASN A 62 -11.02 -9.22 -2.73
N GLN A 63 -11.34 -8.83 -3.97
CA GLN A 63 -11.85 -7.48 -4.25
C GLN A 63 -13.20 -7.22 -3.56
N GLN A 64 -14.14 -8.16 -3.66
CA GLN A 64 -15.47 -8.05 -3.06
C GLN A 64 -15.40 -8.02 -1.53
N PHE A 65 -14.49 -8.80 -0.94
CA PHE A 65 -14.22 -8.73 0.49
C PHE A 65 -13.73 -7.33 0.86
N LEU A 66 -12.71 -6.81 0.19
CA LEU A 66 -12.17 -5.49 0.52
C LEU A 66 -13.25 -4.39 0.35
N GLU A 67 -13.99 -4.39 -0.76
CA GLU A 67 -15.10 -3.45 -1.01
C GLU A 67 -16.16 -3.51 0.10
N LYS A 68 -16.57 -4.72 0.52
CA LYS A 68 -17.58 -4.92 1.57
C LYS A 68 -17.14 -4.42 2.95
N TYR A 69 -15.85 -4.49 3.26
CA TYR A 69 -15.33 -4.22 4.61
C TYR A 69 -14.56 -2.89 4.72
N GLY A 70 -14.79 -1.94 3.81
CA GLY A 70 -14.27 -0.56 3.93
C GLY A 70 -13.41 -0.10 2.74
N GLY A 71 -13.20 -0.94 1.74
CA GLY A 71 -12.48 -0.58 0.52
C GLY A 71 -11.07 -0.06 0.80
N LEU A 72 -10.73 1.09 0.22
CA LEU A 72 -9.42 1.72 0.41
C LEU A 72 -9.25 2.34 1.79
N SER A 73 -10.34 2.72 2.48
CA SER A 73 -10.24 3.29 3.83
C SER A 73 -9.67 2.32 4.86
N MET A 74 -9.88 1.01 4.65
CA MET A 74 -9.21 -0.03 5.44
C MET A 74 -7.68 0.01 5.26
N LEU A 75 -7.18 0.33 4.06
CA LEU A 75 -5.75 0.48 3.82
C LEU A 75 -5.20 1.75 4.44
N GLY A 76 -5.94 2.86 4.35
CA GLY A 76 -5.63 4.10 5.07
C GLY A 76 -5.46 3.82 6.57
N TYR A 77 -6.45 3.18 7.19
CA TYR A 77 -6.41 2.80 8.61
C TYR A 77 -5.17 1.96 9.00
N PHE A 78 -4.73 1.02 8.15
CA PHE A 78 -3.52 0.26 8.45
C PHE A 78 -2.26 1.12 8.35
N LEU A 79 -2.18 2.01 7.35
CA LEU A 79 -1.04 2.89 7.13
C LEU A 79 -0.93 4.00 8.17
N GLU A 80 -2.04 4.46 8.75
CA GLU A 80 -2.04 5.39 9.89
C GLU A 80 -1.24 4.87 11.10
N ARG A 81 -1.08 3.55 11.19
CA ARG A 81 -0.38 2.88 12.30
C ARG A 81 1.09 2.60 12.00
N VAL A 82 1.55 2.93 10.79
CA VAL A 82 2.92 2.72 10.33
C VAL A 82 3.74 3.96 10.62
N SER A 83 4.98 3.78 11.10
CA SER A 83 5.92 4.88 11.23
C SER A 83 6.12 5.59 9.89
N PRO A 84 6.02 6.93 9.84
CA PRO A 84 6.24 7.70 8.60
C PRO A 84 7.62 7.47 7.98
N ALA A 85 8.62 7.04 8.76
CA ALA A 85 9.95 6.66 8.29
C ALA A 85 9.94 5.41 7.39
N ASN A 86 8.93 4.55 7.56
CA ASN A 86 8.72 3.34 6.77
C ASN A 86 7.80 3.58 5.57
N LEU A 87 7.43 4.83 5.24
CA LEU A 87 6.71 5.14 4.01
C LEU A 87 7.72 5.49 2.91
N THR A 88 7.61 4.85 1.74
CA THR A 88 8.58 4.99 0.65
C THR A 88 7.91 5.39 -0.66
N LEU A 89 8.66 5.98 -1.60
CA LEU A 89 8.15 6.24 -2.96
C LEU A 89 7.63 4.97 -3.63
N LYS A 90 8.26 3.82 -3.35
CA LYS A 90 7.82 2.55 -3.89
C LYS A 90 6.49 2.08 -3.30
N ALA A 91 6.21 2.39 -2.03
CA ALA A 91 4.88 2.17 -1.45
C ALA A 91 3.81 3.00 -2.18
N ILE A 92 4.08 4.28 -2.47
CA ILE A 92 3.19 5.15 -3.26
C ILE A 92 2.92 4.55 -4.64
N ALA A 93 3.96 4.10 -5.35
CA ALA A 93 3.81 3.44 -6.65
C ALA A 93 2.97 2.16 -6.56
N ASN A 94 3.21 1.31 -5.56
CA ASN A 94 2.45 0.07 -5.37
C ASN A 94 0.99 0.34 -5.01
N MET A 95 0.70 1.35 -4.20
CA MET A 95 -0.68 1.76 -3.91
C MET A 95 -1.41 2.26 -5.15
N ARG A 96 -0.75 3.05 -6.00
CA ARG A 96 -1.31 3.47 -7.29
C ARG A 96 -1.72 2.27 -8.15
N GLU A 97 -0.83 1.29 -8.28
CA GLU A 97 -1.09 0.06 -9.04
C GLU A 97 -2.21 -0.79 -8.41
N LEU A 98 -2.29 -0.83 -7.08
CA LEU A 98 -3.40 -1.46 -6.37
C LEU A 98 -4.73 -0.80 -6.73
N VAL A 99 -4.81 0.52 -6.66
CA VAL A 99 -6.00 1.31 -7.02
C VAL A 99 -6.39 1.09 -8.49
N ARG A 100 -5.42 0.97 -9.40
CA ARG A 100 -5.70 0.64 -10.82
C ARG A 100 -6.26 -0.77 -11.01
N SER A 101 -5.86 -1.71 -10.15
CA SER A 101 -6.16 -3.14 -10.26
C SER A 101 -7.56 -3.52 -9.79
N VAL A 102 -8.19 -2.72 -8.91
CA VAL A 102 -9.54 -3.00 -8.41
C VAL A 102 -10.63 -2.55 -9.39
N LYS A 103 -11.76 -3.26 -9.38
CA LYS A 103 -12.94 -3.02 -10.24
C LYS A 103 -14.19 -2.75 -9.39
N TRP A 104 -14.15 -1.71 -8.56
CA TRP A 104 -15.26 -1.37 -7.67
C TRP A 104 -16.31 -0.48 -8.34
N SER A 105 -17.48 -0.42 -7.71
CA SER A 105 -18.68 0.26 -8.21
C SER A 105 -18.65 1.80 -8.08
N GLU A 106 -17.99 2.33 -7.05
CA GLU A 106 -17.76 3.76 -6.82
C GLU A 106 -16.59 4.31 -7.68
N PRO A 107 -16.47 5.65 -7.90
CA PRO A 107 -15.32 6.22 -8.59
C PRO A 107 -14.08 5.96 -7.73
N THR A 108 -13.38 4.88 -8.09
CA THR A 108 -12.23 4.33 -7.36
C THR A 108 -11.14 5.38 -7.13
N VAL A 109 -11.05 6.38 -8.01
CA VAL A 109 -10.15 7.54 -7.89
C VAL A 109 -10.55 8.44 -6.73
N SER A 110 -11.83 8.81 -6.61
CA SER A 110 -12.33 9.69 -5.56
C SER A 110 -12.14 9.05 -4.18
N SER A 111 -12.49 7.76 -4.05
CA SER A 111 -12.20 6.98 -2.84
C SER A 111 -10.69 6.88 -2.57
N ALA A 112 -9.86 6.69 -3.59
CA ALA A 112 -8.41 6.64 -3.39
C ALA A 112 -7.82 7.97 -2.92
N LEU A 113 -8.26 9.08 -3.49
CA LEU A 113 -7.88 10.41 -3.04
C LEU A 113 -8.29 10.59 -1.58
N LYS A 114 -9.58 10.49 -1.29
CA LYS A 114 -10.15 10.70 0.05
C LYS A 114 -9.57 9.78 1.11
N ASP A 115 -9.52 8.48 0.82
CA ASP A 115 -9.30 7.44 1.83
C ASP A 115 -7.84 6.95 1.91
N LEU A 116 -6.95 7.46 1.06
CA LEU A 116 -5.55 7.01 1.02
C LEU A 116 -4.56 8.14 0.75
N PHE A 117 -4.67 8.81 -0.40
CA PHE A 117 -3.63 9.74 -0.85
C PHE A 117 -3.71 11.13 -0.19
N THR A 118 -4.89 11.55 0.28
CA THR A 118 -5.07 12.84 0.99
C THR A 118 -5.31 12.69 2.49
N GLN A 119 -5.09 11.50 3.05
CA GLN A 119 -5.09 11.28 4.51
C GLN A 119 -3.78 11.83 5.11
N TRP A 120 -3.72 13.14 5.33
CA TRP A 120 -2.49 13.84 5.70
C TRP A 120 -1.87 13.36 7.02
N ASN A 121 -2.65 12.79 7.93
CA ASN A 121 -2.14 12.15 9.14
C ASN A 121 -1.16 10.99 8.85
N ILE A 122 -1.30 10.30 7.72
CA ILE A 122 -0.33 9.29 7.26
C ILE A 122 0.97 9.95 6.78
N TRP A 123 0.84 11.07 6.06
CA TRP A 123 1.91 11.57 5.18
C TRP A 123 2.72 12.75 5.73
N VAL A 124 2.14 13.54 6.64
CA VAL A 124 2.69 14.84 7.08
C VAL A 124 4.10 14.74 7.69
N PHE A 125 4.45 13.59 8.24
CA PHE A 125 5.77 13.33 8.84
C PHE A 125 6.65 12.37 8.01
N ALA A 126 6.21 11.97 6.81
CA ALA A 126 7.03 11.15 5.91
C ALA A 126 8.25 11.95 5.42
N HIS A 127 9.28 11.24 4.93
CA HIS A 127 10.46 11.90 4.37
C HIS A 127 10.07 12.93 3.28
N PRO A 128 10.72 14.11 3.17
CA PRO A 128 10.32 15.13 2.21
C PRO A 128 10.19 14.63 0.77
N GLU A 129 11.09 13.76 0.33
CA GLU A 129 11.02 13.13 -1.00
C GLU A 129 9.71 12.35 -1.22
N VAL A 130 9.23 11.66 -0.18
CA VAL A 130 7.97 10.89 -0.21
C VAL A 130 6.78 11.83 -0.27
N GLN A 131 6.80 12.95 0.47
CA GLN A 131 5.76 13.98 0.40
C GLN A 131 5.66 14.60 -1.00
N HIS A 132 6.80 14.90 -1.64
CA HIS A 132 6.82 15.39 -3.02
C HIS A 132 6.30 14.34 -4.01
N GLY A 133 6.68 13.07 -3.81
CA GLY A 133 6.14 11.95 -4.58
C GLY A 133 4.62 11.83 -4.46
N LEU A 134 4.10 11.94 -3.24
CA LEU A 134 2.67 11.91 -2.96
C LEU A 134 1.93 13.07 -3.63
N ALA A 135 2.45 14.30 -3.51
CA ALA A 135 1.84 15.48 -4.11
C ALA A 135 1.70 15.32 -5.64
N ARG A 136 2.73 14.78 -6.31
CA ARG A 136 2.65 14.45 -7.74
C ARG A 136 1.54 13.45 -8.05
N GLU A 137 1.38 12.42 -7.21
CA GLU A 137 0.30 11.44 -7.39
C GLU A 137 -1.08 12.01 -7.19
N VAL A 138 -1.28 12.82 -6.15
CA VAL A 138 -2.55 13.49 -5.89
C VAL A 138 -2.94 14.37 -7.09
N LEU A 139 -2.01 15.14 -7.64
CA LEU A 139 -2.25 15.98 -8.82
C LEU A 139 -2.60 15.13 -10.06
N ALA A 140 -1.88 14.02 -10.29
CA ALA A 140 -2.15 13.12 -11.40
C ALA A 140 -3.53 12.45 -11.29
N LEU A 141 -3.91 12.03 -10.08
CA LEU A 141 -5.22 11.45 -9.77
C LEU A 141 -6.36 12.46 -9.97
N ALA A 142 -6.21 13.67 -9.42
CA ALA A 142 -7.22 14.73 -9.54
C ALA A 142 -7.44 15.14 -11.01
N GLY A 143 -6.36 15.28 -11.80
CA GLY A 143 -6.48 15.56 -13.23
C GLY A 143 -7.18 14.46 -14.04
N ALA A 144 -7.07 13.20 -13.61
CA ALA A 144 -7.82 12.10 -14.23
C ALA A 144 -9.31 12.10 -13.86
N GLU A 145 -9.65 12.51 -12.64
CA GLU A 145 -11.04 12.70 -12.20
C GLU A 145 -11.73 13.79 -13.02
N ASP A 146 -11.08 14.95 -13.19
CA ASP A 146 -11.62 16.10 -13.92
C ASP A 146 -11.83 15.85 -15.42
N THR A 147 -10.94 15.06 -16.04
CA THR A 147 -11.00 14.79 -17.49
C THR A 147 -11.91 13.63 -17.86
N GLY A 148 -12.49 12.92 -16.87
CA GLY A 148 -13.19 11.66 -17.10
C GLY A 148 -12.30 10.58 -17.72
N THR A 149 -10.98 10.79 -17.72
CA THR A 149 -10.02 9.84 -18.27
C THR A 149 -9.99 8.64 -17.35
N ALA A 150 -10.26 7.45 -17.90
CA ALA A 150 -10.15 6.22 -17.12
C ALA A 150 -8.76 6.15 -16.47
N PHE A 151 -8.69 6.22 -15.15
CA PHE A 151 -7.45 6.23 -14.34
C PHE A 151 -6.45 5.13 -14.72
N ARG A 152 -6.94 4.01 -15.25
CA ARG A 152 -6.15 2.90 -15.79
C ARG A 152 -5.30 3.27 -17.03
N LYS A 153 -5.54 4.41 -17.67
CA LYS A 153 -4.83 4.90 -18.86
C LYS A 153 -3.74 5.92 -18.55
N LEU A 154 -3.60 6.36 -17.29
CA LEU A 154 -2.53 7.29 -16.93
C LEU A 154 -1.17 6.63 -17.13
N PRO A 155 -0.19 7.32 -17.73
CA PRO A 155 1.15 6.78 -17.93
C PRO A 155 1.80 6.39 -16.59
N VAL A 156 2.56 5.31 -16.61
CA VAL A 156 3.48 4.93 -15.53
C VAL A 156 4.79 5.67 -15.84
N GLU A 157 5.09 6.74 -15.10
CA GLU A 157 6.44 7.30 -15.17
C GLU A 157 7.43 6.21 -14.72
N ARG A 158 8.41 5.92 -15.60
CA ARG A 158 9.44 4.90 -15.38
C ARG A 158 10.52 5.42 -14.44
#